data_AF-Q5JDB3-F1
#
_entry.id   AF-Q5JDB3-F1
#
_cell.length_a   1.000
_cell.length_b   1.000
_cell.length_c   1.000
_cell.angle_alpha   90.00
_cell.angle_beta   90.00
_cell.angle_gamma   90.00
#
_symmetry.space_group_name_H-M   'P 1'
#
loop_
_entity.id
_entity.type
_entity.pdbx_description
1 polymer ?
#
loop_
_entity_poly.entity_id
_entity_poly.type
_entity_poly.pdbx_seq_one_letter_code
_entity_poly.pdbx_strand_id
1 'polypeptide(L)'
;MEEIDRIVFSFPLFKDYREKERFLKVVGLLVSHQITFEKAAQLLGIKLEELSFLLDKLGVEYSFLDEEEAELEIEEIRRVREELKREGRL
;
A
#
# COMPACT_ATOMS: atom_id res chain seq x y z
N MET A 1 19.27 -26.39 1.90
CA MET A 1 18.71 -25.08 2.26
C MET A 1 19.81 -24.08 2.01
N GLU A 2 19.62 -23.32 0.95
CA GLU A 2 20.58 -22.40 0.36
C GLU A 2 20.72 -21.18 1.27
N GLU A 3 21.87 -20.51 1.24
CA GLU A 3 22.27 -19.41 2.13
C GLU A 3 21.20 -18.30 2.28
N ILE A 4 20.42 -18.08 1.22
CA ILE A 4 19.28 -17.17 1.17
C ILE A 4 18.20 -17.57 2.20
N ASP A 5 17.90 -18.86 2.35
CA ASP A 5 16.90 -19.35 3.31
C ASP A 5 17.26 -18.95 4.74
N ARG A 6 18.56 -18.99 5.10
CA ARG A 6 19.04 -18.58 6.43
C ARG A 6 18.93 -17.08 6.63
N ILE A 7 19.32 -16.29 5.63
CA ILE A 7 19.25 -14.83 5.67
C ILE A 7 17.80 -14.36 5.82
N VAL A 8 16.88 -14.98 5.07
CA VAL A 8 15.44 -14.76 5.17
C VAL A 8 14.90 -15.18 6.53
N PHE A 9 15.41 -16.27 7.13
CA PHE A 9 15.03 -16.71 8.47
C PHE A 9 15.56 -15.77 9.57
N SER A 10 16.71 -15.14 9.35
CA SER A 10 17.30 -14.17 10.28
C SER A 10 16.79 -12.74 10.10
N PHE A 11 15.94 -12.49 9.09
CA PHE A 11 15.42 -11.16 8.82
C PHE A 11 14.41 -10.76 9.91
N PRO A 12 14.71 -9.76 10.76
CA PRO A 12 14.04 -9.56 12.04
C PRO A 12 12.68 -8.84 11.92
N LEU A 13 11.98 -9.02 10.81
CA LEU A 13 10.66 -8.40 10.59
C LEU A 13 9.54 -9.19 11.27
N PHE A 14 9.70 -10.51 11.41
CA PHE A 14 8.70 -11.41 11.99
C PHE A 14 9.32 -12.31 13.05
N LYS A 15 8.63 -12.47 14.19
CA LYS A 15 9.07 -13.27 15.33
C LYS A 15 8.89 -14.76 15.08
N ASP A 16 7.85 -15.13 14.34
CA ASP A 16 7.53 -16.51 14.03
C ASP A 16 6.86 -16.67 12.65
N TYR A 17 6.71 -17.93 12.22
CA TYR A 17 6.08 -18.28 10.95
C TYR A 17 4.64 -17.77 10.86
N ARG A 18 3.87 -17.75 11.95
CA ARG A 18 2.46 -17.35 11.94
C ARG A 18 2.34 -15.86 11.69
N GLU A 19 3.22 -15.05 12.27
CA GLU A 19 3.28 -13.61 12.05
C GLU A 19 3.61 -13.31 10.57
N LYS A 20 4.61 -14.02 10.01
CA LYS A 20 4.96 -13.92 8.59
C LYS A 20 3.80 -14.33 7.67
N GLU A 21 3.15 -15.46 7.96
CA GLU A 21 2.03 -15.97 7.18
C GLU A 21 0.84 -15.00 7.21
N ARG A 22 0.49 -14.47 8.39
CA ARG A 22 -0.56 -13.46 8.56
C ARG A 22 -0.25 -12.21 7.74
N PHE A 23 0.99 -11.72 7.82
CA PHE A 23 1.42 -10.54 7.06
C PHE A 23 1.24 -10.75 5.55
N LEU A 24 1.78 -11.84 5.01
CA LEU A 24 1.71 -12.12 3.57
C LEU A 24 0.28 -12.29 3.07
N LYS A 25 -0.60 -12.93 3.86
CA LYS A 25 -2.03 -13.05 3.50
C LYS A 25 -2.72 -11.69 3.44
N VAL A 26 -2.50 -10.84 4.44
CA VAL A 26 -3.13 -9.50 4.48
C VAL A 26 -2.62 -8.62 3.35
N VAL A 27 -1.30 -8.61 3.10
CA VAL A 27 -0.73 -7.85 1.98
C VAL A 27 -1.24 -8.39 0.64
N GLY A 28 -1.33 -9.71 0.47
CA GLY A 28 -1.90 -10.33 -0.73
C GLY A 28 -3.35 -9.90 -0.99
N LEU A 29 -4.19 -9.86 0.05
CA LEU A 29 -5.56 -9.36 -0.05
C LEU A 29 -5.59 -7.85 -0.37
N LEU A 30 -4.67 -7.07 0.19
CA LEU A 30 -4.57 -5.63 -0.05
C LEU A 30 -4.20 -5.35 -1.51
N VAL A 31 -3.12 -5.92 -2.03
CA VAL A 31 -2.66 -5.68 -3.41
C VAL A 31 -3.60 -6.25 -4.48
N SER A 32 -4.48 -7.18 -4.10
CA SER A 32 -5.56 -7.68 -4.98
C SER A 32 -6.87 -6.89 -4.82
N HIS A 33 -6.83 -5.75 -4.14
CA HIS A 33 -7.95 -4.84 -3.89
C HIS A 33 -9.17 -5.54 -3.25
N GLN A 34 -8.96 -6.65 -2.52
CA GLN A 34 -10.04 -7.36 -1.81
C GLN A 34 -10.36 -6.72 -0.45
N ILE A 35 -9.42 -5.94 0.08
CA ILE A 35 -9.58 -5.19 1.33
C ILE A 35 -8.98 -3.79 1.17
N THR A 36 -9.49 -2.84 1.95
CA THR A 36 -8.93 -1.49 1.99
C THR A 36 -7.62 -1.45 2.80
N PHE A 37 -6.87 -0.37 2.63
CA PHE A 37 -5.67 -0.10 3.41
C PHE A 37 -5.94 -0.07 4.92
N GLU A 38 -7.05 0.53 5.36
CA GLU A 38 -7.46 0.57 6.76
C GLU A 38 -7.79 -0.81 7.30
N LYS A 39 -8.45 -1.63 6.47
CA LYS A 39 -8.76 -3.00 6.85
C LYS A 39 -7.49 -3.83 7.01
N ALA A 40 -6.50 -3.63 6.14
CA ALA A 40 -5.21 -4.29 6.24
C ALA A 40 -4.48 -3.92 7.55
N ALA A 41 -4.41 -2.63 7.91
CA ALA A 41 -3.80 -2.17 9.16
C ALA A 41 -4.52 -2.75 10.38
N GLN A 42 -5.86 -2.74 10.39
CA GLN A 42 -6.67 -3.37 11.43
C GLN A 42 -6.36 -4.87 11.55
N LEU A 43 -6.30 -5.60 10.43
CA LEU A 43 -6.02 -7.04 10.39
C LEU A 43 -4.59 -7.39 10.79
N LEU A 44 -3.65 -6.45 10.75
CA LEU A 44 -2.28 -6.62 11.25
C LEU A 44 -2.12 -6.15 12.69
N GLY A 45 -3.02 -5.30 13.18
CA GLY A 45 -2.94 -4.71 14.52
C GLY A 45 -1.88 -3.62 14.62
N ILE A 46 -1.64 -2.90 13.53
CA ILE A 46 -0.68 -1.79 13.43
C ILE A 46 -1.42 -0.52 12.97
N LYS A 47 -0.77 0.64 13.12
CA LYS A 47 -1.31 1.91 12.63
C LYS A 47 -1.17 2.02 11.10
N LEU A 48 -1.93 2.92 10.49
CA LEU A 48 -1.88 3.17 9.05
C LEU A 48 -0.50 3.64 8.61
N GLU A 49 0.11 4.54 9.37
CA GLU A 49 1.43 5.11 9.07
C GLU A 49 2.53 4.04 9.17
N GLU A 50 2.38 3.09 10.12
CA GLU A 50 3.28 1.96 10.28
C GLU A 50 3.16 0.98 9.11
N LEU A 51 1.94 0.68 8.65
CA LEU A 51 1.72 -0.13 7.45
C LEU A 51 2.31 0.55 6.21
N SER A 52 2.07 1.86 6.04
CA SER A 52 2.58 2.62 4.90
C SER A 52 4.10 2.60 4.84
N PHE A 53 4.75 2.88 5.97
CA PHE A 53 6.21 2.80 6.09
C PHE A 53 6.75 1.40 5.78
N LEU A 54 6.04 0.35 6.22
CA LEU A 54 6.44 -1.02 5.99
C LEU A 54 6.34 -1.42 4.51
N LEU A 55 5.25 -1.07 3.83
CA LEU A 55 5.08 -1.35 2.40
C LEU A 55 6.12 -0.60 1.55
N ASP A 56 6.41 0.67 1.87
CA ASP A 56 7.48 1.44 1.24
C ASP A 56 8.84 0.74 1.36
N LYS A 57 9.21 0.31 2.57
CA LYS A 57 10.48 -0.39 2.83
C LYS A 57 10.56 -1.75 2.13
N LEU A 58 9.42 -2.38 1.87
CA LEU A 58 9.33 -3.65 1.15
C LEU A 58 9.20 -3.47 -0.37
N GLY A 59 9.10 -2.23 -0.88
CA GLY A 59 8.89 -1.95 -2.30
C GLY A 59 7.53 -2.45 -2.81
N VAL A 60 6.53 -2.53 -1.93
CA VAL A 60 5.16 -2.90 -2.31
C VAL A 60 4.43 -1.64 -2.75
N GLU A 61 4.23 -1.51 -4.06
CA GLU A 61 3.39 -0.46 -4.62
C GLU A 61 1.92 -0.79 -4.38
N TYR A 62 1.22 0.10 -3.68
CA TYR A 62 -0.22 0.02 -3.51
C TYR A 62 -0.83 1.35 -3.95
N SER A 63 -1.68 1.30 -4.98
CA SER A 63 -2.49 2.45 -5.35
C SER A 63 -3.73 2.49 -4.46
N PHE A 64 -3.96 3.64 -3.83
CA PHE A 64 -5.22 3.90 -3.11
C PHE A 64 -6.41 4.06 -4.05
N LEU A 65 -6.13 4.35 -5.32
CA LEU A 65 -7.13 4.50 -6.37
C LEU A 65 -7.09 3.23 -7.23
N ASP A 66 -8.25 2.65 -7.49
CA ASP A 66 -8.37 1.75 -8.63
C ASP A 66 -8.31 2.53 -9.96
N GLU A 67 -8.39 1.83 -11.09
CA GLU A 67 -8.26 2.45 -12.42
C GLU A 67 -9.39 3.47 -12.70
N GLU A 68 -10.61 3.16 -12.26
CA GLU A 68 -11.76 4.04 -12.46
C GLU A 68 -11.65 5.29 -11.56
N GLU A 69 -11.28 5.10 -10.30
CA GLU A 69 -11.01 6.19 -9.35
C GLU A 69 -9.86 7.09 -9.83
N ALA A 70 -8.80 6.50 -10.40
CA ALA A 70 -7.68 7.25 -10.94
C ALA A 70 -8.08 8.11 -12.16
N GLU A 71 -8.94 7.60 -13.03
CA GLU A 71 -9.45 8.36 -14.18
C GLU A 71 -10.31 9.54 -13.73
N LEU A 72 -11.21 9.33 -12.76
CA LEU A 72 -12.05 10.39 -12.19
C LEU A 72 -11.22 11.50 -11.57
N GLU A 73 -10.17 11.14 -10.83
CA GLU A 73 -9.30 12.13 -10.18
C GLU A 73 -8.48 12.93 -11.20
N ILE A 74 -8.02 12.28 -12.29
CA ILE A 74 -7.36 12.97 -13.41
C ILE A 74 -8.31 13.96 -14.10
N GLU A 75 -9.58 13.60 -14.29
CA GLU A 75 -10.58 14.47 -14.91
C GLU A 75 -10.84 15.72 -14.04
N GLU A 76 -11.02 15.53 -12.73
CA GLU A 76 -11.27 16.64 -11.81
C GLU A 76 -10.05 17.56 -11.70
N ILE A 77 -8.83 17.00 -11.65
CA ILE A 77 -7.59 17.79 -11.71
C ILE A 77 -7.52 18.62 -13.00
N ARG A 78 -7.90 18.06 -14.15
CA ARG A 78 -7.92 18.80 -15.42
C ARG A 78 -8.91 19.96 -15.37
N ARG A 79 -10.11 19.74 -14.83
CA ARG A 79 -11.13 20.78 -14.65
C ARG A 79 -10.62 21.92 -13.77
N VAL A 80 -10.12 21.61 -12.58
CA VAL A 80 -9.58 22.62 -11.64
C VAL A 80 -8.45 23.41 -12.29
N ARG A 81 -7.56 22.74 -13.05
CA ARG A 81 -6.47 23.41 -13.76
C ARG A 81 -6.97 24.38 -14.83
N GLU A 82 -8.04 24.07 -15.54
CA GLU A 82 -8.64 24.99 -16.51
C GLU A 82 -9.29 26.20 -15.84
N GLU A 83 -9.98 26.01 -14.72
CA GLU A 83 -10.58 27.10 -13.96
C GLU A 83 -9.51 28.08 -13.47
N LEU A 84 -8.42 27.58 -12.90
CA LEU A 84 -7.32 28.41 -12.43
C LEU A 84 -6.65 29.22 -13.57
N LYS A 85 -6.53 28.63 -14.77
CA LYS A 85 -6.07 29.36 -15.97
C LYS A 85 -7.04 30.46 -16.39
N ARG A 86 -8.36 30.22 -16.32
CA ARG A 86 -9.38 31.24 -16.62
C ARG A 86 -9.35 32.38 -15.61
N GLU A 87 -9.05 32.08 -14.35
CA GLU A 87 -8.91 33.07 -13.27
C GLU A 87 -7.56 33.84 -13.32
N GLY A 88 -6.63 33.46 -14.21
CA GLY A 88 -5.30 34.08 -14.30
C GLY A 88 -4.41 33.79 -13.09
N ARG A 89 -4.67 32.70 -12.37
CA ARG A 89 -3.93 32.27 -11.17
C ARG A 89 -2.85 31.23 -11.49
N LEU A 90 -2.73 30.89 -12.78
CA LEU A 90 -1.79 29.94 -13.38
C LEU A 90 -1.35 30.41 -14.77
#